data_AF-A0A9E4TU49-F1
#
_entry.id   AF-A0A9E4TU49-F1
#
_cell.length_a   1.000
_cell.length_b   1.000
_cell.length_c   1.000
_cell.angle_alpha   90.00
_cell.angle_beta   90.00
_cell.angle_gamma   90.00
#
_symmetry.space_group_name_H-M   'P 1'
#
loop_
_entity.id
_entity.type
_entity.pdbx_description
1 polymer ?
#
loop_
_entity_poly.entity_id
_entity_poly.type
_entity_poly.pdbx_seq_one_letter_code
_entity_poly.pdbx_strand_id
1 'polypeptide(L)' 'MNIRTTLDPITLRDVTDIEGHPCLYEGDGDNGVEIYFESEVTKSIYQNMVLEDRKIVCGNDTDDYIAEG' A
#
# COMPACT_ATOMS: atom_id res chain seq x y z
N MET A 1 -1.35 -9.46 10.35
CA MET A 1 0.02 -9.71 9.85
C MET A 1 0.52 -8.40 9.25
N ASN A 2 1.36 -7.67 9.98
CA ASN A 2 1.89 -6.39 9.51
C ASN A 2 3.00 -6.64 8.49
N ILE A 3 2.73 -6.33 7.22
CA ILE A 3 3.71 -6.44 6.14
C ILE A 3 4.53 -5.16 6.16
N ARG A 4 5.85 -5.27 6.11
CA ARG A 4 6.74 -4.11 5.92
C ARG A 4 7.55 -4.30 4.66
N THR A 5 7.69 -3.23 3.89
CA THR A 5 8.53 -3.19 2.71
C THR A 5 9.53 -2.04 2.83
N THR A 6 10.81 -2.39 2.76
CA THR A 6 11.93 -1.44 2.70
C THR A 6 12.26 -1.04 1.27
N LEU A 7 11.65 -1.68 0.27
CA LEU A 7 11.86 -1.34 -1.12
C LEU A 7 11.00 -0.13 -1.49
N ASP A 8 11.66 0.97 -1.83
CA ASP A 8 11.01 2.19 -2.31
C ASP A 8 10.39 1.91 -3.69
N PRO A 9 9.07 2.03 -3.85
CA PRO A 9 8.37 1.67 -5.10
C PRO A 9 8.61 2.65 -6.25
N ILE A 10 9.19 3.83 -5.99
CA ILE A 10 9.44 4.87 -7.00
C ILE A 10 10.84 4.71 -7.59
N THR A 11 11.83 4.46 -6.75
CA THR A 11 13.24 4.35 -7.12
C THR A 11 13.71 2.90 -7.28
N LEU A 12 12.92 1.94 -6.79
CA LEU A 12 13.25 0.51 -6.73
C LEU A 12 14.55 0.24 -5.97
N ARG A 13 14.85 1.08 -4.98
CA ARG A 13 16.02 0.96 -4.11
C ARG A 13 15.59 0.52 -2.73
N ASP A 14 16.43 -0.30 -2.13
CA ASP A 14 16.20 -0.76 -0.77
C ASP A 14 16.65 0.31 0.22
N VAL A 15 15.74 0.69 1.11
CA VAL A 15 15.98 1.61 2.21
C VAL A 15 16.61 0.81 3.34
N THR A 16 17.93 0.95 3.47
CA THR A 16 18.72 0.23 4.48
C THR A 16 18.68 0.88 5.86
N ASP A 17 18.42 2.19 5.93
CA ASP A 17 18.29 2.94 7.17
C ASP A 17 16.82 3.26 7.42
N ILE A 18 16.22 2.60 8.41
CA ILE A 18 14.77 2.64 8.64
C ILE A 18 14.39 3.71 9.67
N GLU A 19 15.33 4.05 10.55
CA GLU A 19 15.08 4.90 11.73
C GLU A 19 15.03 6.40 11.38
N GLY A 20 15.66 6.81 10.28
CA GLY A 20 15.66 8.21 9.81
C GLY A 20 14.81 8.47 8.56
N HIS A 21 14.27 7.43 7.94
CA HIS A 21 13.62 7.55 6.64
C HIS A 21 12.10 7.68 6.71
N PRO A 22 11.49 8.44 5.77
CA PRO A 22 10.05 8.62 5.74
C PRO A 22 9.33 7.30 5.45
N CYS A 23 8.31 6.98 6.25
CA CYS A 23 7.44 5.83 6.03
C CYS A 23 5.98 6.26 5.77
N LEU A 24 5.22 5.36 5.13
CA LEU A 24 3.78 5.45 4.94
C LEU A 24 3.14 4.14 5.41
N TYR A 25 2.09 4.25 6.20
CA TYR A 25 1.25 3.12 6.56
C TYR A 25 0.00 3.13 5.69
N GLU A 26 -0.24 2.03 4.97
CA GLU A 26 -1.44 1.85 4.15
C GLU A 26 -2.27 0.66 4.64
N GLY A 27 -3.58 0.84 4.77
CA GLY A 27 -4.52 -0.18 5.24
C GLY A 27 -5.02 0.07 6.66
N ASP A 28 -5.98 -0.75 7.09
CA ASP A 28 -6.63 -0.65 8.39
C ASP A 28 -6.46 -1.96 9.19
N GLY A 29 -6.18 -1.84 10.49
CA GLY A 29 -6.07 -2.98 11.40
C GLY A 29 -4.91 -3.95 11.07
N ASP A 30 -5.22 -5.25 11.05
CA ASP A 30 -4.25 -6.35 10.94
C ASP A 30 -3.68 -6.54 9.52
N ASN A 31 -4.24 -5.86 8.51
CA ASN A 31 -3.85 -5.98 7.10
C ASN A 31 -3.08 -4.76 6.57
N GLY A 32 -2.51 -3.95 7.48
CA GLY A 32 -1.73 -2.80 7.06
C GLY A 32 -0.34 -3.17 6.54
N VAL A 33 0.11 -2.37 5.57
CA VAL A 33 1.46 -2.40 5.02
C VAL A 33 2.21 -1.13 5.39
N GLU A 34 3.42 -1.28 5.89
CA GLU A 34 4.34 -0.18 6.16
C GLU A 34 5.37 -0.10 5.03
N ILE A 35 5.42 1.03 4.34
CA ILE A 35 6.26 1.27 3.17
C ILE A 35 7.29 2.33 3.54
N TYR A 36 8.57 2.00 3.41
CA TYR A 36 9.67 2.94 3.62
C TYR A 36 10.14 3.55 2.29
N PHE A 37 10.49 4.84 2.34
CA PHE A 37 10.88 5.62 1.18
C PHE A 37 12.30 6.16 1.33
N GLU A 38 13.03 6.24 0.21
CA GLU A 38 14.39 6.80 0.19
C GLU A 38 14.37 8.28 0.61
N SER A 39 13.29 9.01 0.30
CA SER A 39 13.16 10.44 0.59
C SER A 39 11.71 10.90 0.64
N GLU A 40 11.45 12.08 1.23
CA GLU A 40 10.10 12.66 1.26
C GLU A 40 9.52 12.93 -0.13
N VAL A 41 10.40 13.19 -1.10
CA VAL A 41 10.03 13.38 -2.51
C VAL A 41 9.41 12.10 -3.09
N THR A 42 10.03 10.94 -2.89
CA THR A 42 9.49 9.66 -3.41
C THR A 42 8.20 9.29 -2.70
N LYS A 43 8.12 9.51 -1.38
CA LYS A 43 6.87 9.38 -0.62
C LYS A 43 5.75 10.28 -1.16
N SER A 44 6.06 11.52 -1.53
CA SER A 44 5.06 12.45 -2.08
C SER A 44 4.59 12.00 -3.47
N ILE A 45 5.51 11.58 -4.34
CA ILE A 45 5.18 11.04 -5.68
C ILE A 45 4.28 9.82 -5.55
N TYR A 46 4.63 8.88 -4.66
CA TYR A 46 3.83 7.68 -4.42
C TYR A 46 2.41 8.01 -3.96
N GLN A 47 2.26 8.89 -2.97
CA GLN A 47 0.93 9.32 -2.50
C GLN A 47 0.11 10.01 -3.59
N ASN A 48 0.75 10.79 -4.48
CA ASN A 48 0.05 11.44 -5.60
C ASN A 48 -0.33 10.43 -6.69
N MET A 49 0.51 9.43 -6.99
CA MET A 49 0.18 8.36 -7.95
C MET A 49 -1.02 7.52 -7.50
N VAL A 50 -1.09 7.18 -6.20
CA VAL A 50 -2.13 6.29 -5.65
C VAL A 50 -3.54 6.93 -5.73
N LEU A 51 -3.66 8.25 -5.80
CA LEU A 51 -4.96 8.93 -5.88
C LEU A 51 -5.68 8.74 -7.22
N GLU A 52 -4.98 8.42 -8.31
CA GLU A 52 -5.59 8.31 -9.64
C GLU A 52 -6.18 6.93 -9.96
N ASP A 53 -5.71 5.84 -9.35
CA ASP A 53 -6.09 4.47 -9.75
C ASP A 53 -6.58 3.54 -8.62
N ARG A 54 -6.91 4.07 -7.44
CA ARG A 54 -7.43 3.24 -6.34
C ARG A 54 -8.89 2.87 -6.58
N LYS A 55 -9.14 2.01 -7.57
CA LYS A 55 -10.39 1.24 -7.67
C LYS A 55 -10.37 0.22 -6.54
N ILE A 56 -10.81 0.63 -5.35
CA ILE A 56 -11.23 -0.35 -4.35
C ILE A 56 -12.44 -1.04 -4.97
N VAL A 57 -12.22 -2.19 -5.60
CA VAL A 57 -13.33 -3.10 -5.88
C VAL A 57 -13.72 -3.60 -4.50
N CYS A 58 -14.71 -2.93 -3.90
CA CYS A 58 -15.46 -3.53 -2.83
C CYS A 58 -16.06 -4.79 -3.45
N GLY A 59 -15.44 -5.93 -3.17
CA GLY A 59 -15.99 -7.24 -3.47
C GLY A 59 -17.31 -7.34 -2.74
N ASN A 60 -18.39 -6.97 -3.43
CA ASN A 60 -19.73 -7.25 -2.96
C ASN A 60 -19.97 -8.73 -3.33
N ASP A 61 -19.31 -9.63 -2.60
CA ASP A 61 -19.39 -11.10 -2.73
C ASP A 61 -20.81 -11.67 -2.43
N THR A 62 -21.85 -10.83 -2.53
CA THR A 62 -23.22 -11.16 -2.15
C THR A 62 -24.12 -11.50 -3.36
N ASP A 63 -23.68 -11.30 -4.61
CA ASP A 63 -24.58 -11.36 -5.77
C ASP A 63 -24.44 -12.59 -6.69
N ASP A 64 -23.56 -13.55 -6.41
CA ASP A 64 -23.29 -14.68 -7.33
C ASP A 64 -23.65 -16.08 -6.78
N TYR A 65 -24.66 -16.19 -5.91
CA TYR A 65 -25.20 -17.50 -5.49
C TYR A 65 -26.71 -17.64 -5.72
N ILE A 66 -27.10 -17.95 -6.96
CA ILE A 66 -28.44 -18.51 -7.27
C ILE A 66 -28.33 -20.03 -7.19
N ALA A 67 -28.84 -20.62 -6.11
CA ALA A 67 -29.07 -22.06 -6.05
C ALA A 67 -30.35 -22.36 -6.85
N GLU A 68 -30.23 -22.78 -8.12
CA GLU A 68 -31.35 -23.40 -8.82
C GLU A 68 -31.60 -24.80 -8.21
N GLY A 69 -32.79 -24.97 -7.64
CA GLY A 69 -33.35 -26.24 -7.20
C GLY A 69 -34.61 -26.55 -7.98
#